data_AF-A0A9Q0CJN2-F1
#
_entry.id   AF-A0A9Q0CJN2-F1
#
_cell.length_a   1.000
_cell.length_b   1.000
_cell.length_c   1.000
_cell.angle_alpha   90.00
_cell.angle_beta   90.00
_cell.angle_gamma   90.00
#
_symmetry.space_group_name_H-M   'P 1'
#
loop_
_entity.id
_entity.type
_entity.pdbx_description
1 polymer ?
#
loop_
_entity_poly.entity_id
_entity_poly.type
_entity_poly.pdbx_seq_one_letter_code
_entity_poly.pdbx_strand_id
1 'polypeptide(L)'
;MKARERDDRDDGKKRDYKAKRQQRLGGKKGGLSLEAFSKAKSMPSGFNPSLIKKQREFYKNAKVVKKYKKSVEPHNHQNHPLTAQAFEEGENSESLPKHNKKKRRQTLENLKEESERKRQEKEREKLEREAMMKAKKEAIEKAELKRKAMRGNMFKKTRSGQPVMKYRIQHILDGLLDSEKK
;
A
#
# COMPACT_ATOMS: atom_id res chain seq x y z
N MET A 1 -59.00 14.40 0.68
CA MET A 1 -57.69 14.61 0.03
C MET A 1 -56.64 14.87 1.12
N LYS A 2 -55.61 14.04 1.26
CA LYS A 2 -54.50 14.28 2.20
C LYS A 2 -53.19 14.09 1.44
N ALA A 3 -52.49 15.19 1.21
CA ALA A 3 -51.25 15.25 0.44
C ALA A 3 -50.12 14.53 1.21
N ARG A 4 -49.36 13.72 0.48
CA ARG A 4 -48.15 13.04 0.97
C ARG A 4 -46.99 14.04 0.97
N GLU A 5 -46.49 14.40 2.14
CA GLU A 5 -45.19 15.06 2.31
C GLU A 5 -44.09 14.16 1.71
N ARG A 6 -43.25 14.75 0.85
CA ARG A 6 -42.09 14.08 0.26
C ARG A 6 -40.89 14.32 1.16
N ASP A 7 -40.14 13.26 1.46
CA ASP A 7 -38.92 13.25 2.27
C ASP A 7 -37.78 14.07 1.62
N ASP A 8 -37.49 15.25 2.16
CA ASP A 8 -36.33 16.11 1.82
C ASP A 8 -34.98 15.65 2.42
N ARG A 9 -34.86 14.37 2.81
CA ARG A 9 -33.73 13.89 3.64
C ARG A 9 -32.48 13.44 2.88
N ASP A 10 -32.52 13.34 1.54
CA ASP A 10 -31.40 12.78 0.76
C ASP A 10 -30.45 13.85 0.15
N ASP A 11 -30.90 15.09 0.00
CA ASP A 11 -30.10 16.15 -0.64
C ASP A 11 -29.03 16.77 0.28
N GLY A 12 -29.21 16.72 1.60
CA GLY A 12 -28.24 17.22 2.57
C GLY A 12 -26.90 16.46 2.55
N LYS A 13 -26.96 15.13 2.40
CA LYS A 13 -25.76 14.27 2.43
C LYS A 13 -24.84 14.50 1.22
N LYS A 14 -25.40 14.81 0.05
CA LYS A 14 -24.64 15.07 -1.18
C LYS A 14 -23.96 16.45 -1.15
N ARG A 15 -24.62 17.48 -0.61
CA ARG A 15 -24.05 18.82 -0.43
C ARG A 15 -22.86 18.80 0.54
N ASP A 16 -22.97 18.07 1.64
CA ASP A 16 -21.90 17.90 2.62
C ASP A 16 -20.65 17.20 2.07
N TYR A 17 -20.83 16.19 1.22
CA TYR A 17 -19.71 15.46 0.63
C TYR A 17 -18.90 16.35 -0.33
N LYS A 18 -19.60 17.18 -1.12
CA LYS A 18 -19.00 18.13 -2.05
C LYS A 18 -18.26 19.26 -1.32
N ALA A 19 -18.84 19.80 -0.25
CA ALA A 19 -18.22 20.82 0.60
C ALA A 19 -16.95 20.30 1.30
N LYS A 20 -16.99 19.08 1.86
CA LYS A 20 -15.83 18.44 2.50
C LYS A 20 -14.69 18.14 1.52
N ARG A 21 -15.00 17.75 0.28
CA ARG A 21 -13.98 17.54 -0.77
C ARG A 21 -13.29 18.85 -1.17
N GLN A 22 -14.03 19.96 -1.22
CA GLN A 22 -13.47 21.27 -1.52
C GLN A 22 -12.57 21.79 -0.39
N GLN A 23 -12.89 21.50 0.87
CA GLN A 23 -12.03 21.86 2.01
C GLN A 23 -10.68 21.12 2.01
N ARG A 24 -10.65 19.86 1.54
CA ARG A 24 -9.43 19.01 1.52
C ARG A 24 -8.37 19.45 0.51
N LEU A 25 -8.73 20.28 -0.48
CA LEU A 25 -7.82 20.81 -1.50
C LEU A 25 -7.54 22.32 -1.29
N GLY A 26 -7.87 22.85 -0.11
CA GLY A 26 -7.80 24.28 0.20
C GLY A 26 -9.02 25.00 -0.38
N GLY A 27 -10.09 25.06 0.42
CA GLY A 27 -11.41 25.55 0.01
C GLY A 27 -11.44 27.03 -0.40
N LYS A 28 -12.63 27.66 -0.33
CA LYS A 28 -12.94 29.02 -0.85
C LYS A 28 -12.00 30.18 -0.44
N LYS A 29 -11.05 29.97 0.47
CA LYS A 29 -10.00 30.92 0.84
C LYS A 29 -8.63 30.24 0.89
N GLY A 30 -8.01 30.07 -0.28
CA GLY A 30 -6.59 29.73 -0.38
C GLY A 30 -6.27 28.24 -0.25
N GLY A 31 -5.47 27.76 -1.19
CA GLY A 31 -4.74 26.49 -1.07
C GLY A 31 -3.89 26.41 0.20
N LEU A 32 -3.19 25.29 0.40
CA LEU A 32 -2.20 25.17 1.49
C LEU A 32 -1.34 26.44 1.54
N SER A 33 -1.22 27.05 2.73
CA SER A 33 -0.44 28.27 2.90
C SER A 33 1.02 28.05 2.46
N LEU A 34 1.70 29.10 2.02
CA LEU A 34 3.13 29.03 1.66
C LEU A 34 3.96 28.46 2.81
N GLU A 35 3.57 28.77 4.05
CA GLU A 35 4.16 28.20 5.27
C GLU A 35 3.90 26.69 5.41
N ALA A 36 2.71 26.20 5.03
CA ALA A 36 2.43 24.76 5.01
C ALA A 36 3.27 24.05 3.93
N PHE A 37 3.49 24.67 2.78
CA PHE A 37 4.36 24.14 1.72
C PHE A 37 5.85 24.14 2.13
N SER A 38 6.33 25.18 2.82
CA SER A 38 7.70 25.23 3.32
C SER A 38 7.93 24.18 4.42
N LYS A 39 6.99 24.04 5.36
CA LYS A 39 7.01 23.01 6.41
C LYS A 39 6.92 21.59 5.88
N ALA A 40 6.17 21.35 4.79
CA ALA A 40 6.05 20.03 4.17
C ALA A 40 7.38 19.52 3.57
N LYS A 41 8.29 20.42 3.18
CA LYS A 41 9.61 20.07 2.65
C LYS A 41 10.72 20.08 3.71
N SER A 42 10.55 20.83 4.79
CA SER A 42 11.59 21.00 5.83
C SER A 42 11.52 19.97 6.96
N MET A 43 10.37 19.31 7.16
CA MET A 43 10.28 18.18 8.08
C MET A 43 10.68 16.91 7.32
N PRO A 44 11.63 16.08 7.83
CA PRO A 44 11.83 14.76 7.28
C PRO A 44 10.48 14.06 7.37
N SER A 45 9.89 13.71 6.23
CA SER A 45 8.55 13.14 6.24
C SER A 45 8.66 11.85 7.04
N GLY A 46 8.19 11.85 8.29
CA GLY A 46 8.10 10.66 9.17
C GLY A 46 7.09 9.65 8.63
N PHE A 47 6.85 9.70 7.32
CA PHE A 47 5.95 8.90 6.53
C PHE A 47 6.53 7.50 6.43
N ASN A 48 6.27 6.72 7.47
CA ASN A 48 6.52 5.30 7.44
C ASN A 48 5.23 4.59 6.97
N PRO A 49 5.20 4.07 5.72
CA PRO A 49 4.00 3.44 5.18
C PRO A 49 3.58 2.21 6.01
N SER A 50 4.53 1.53 6.65
CA SER A 50 4.23 0.37 7.51
C SER A 50 3.49 0.77 8.79
N LEU A 51 3.89 1.86 9.46
CA LEU A 51 3.24 2.35 10.68
C LEU A 51 1.82 2.86 10.37
N ILE A 52 1.66 3.61 9.27
CA ILE A 52 0.36 4.11 8.82
C ILE A 52 -0.58 2.93 8.49
N LYS A 53 -0.06 1.88 7.85
CA LYS A 53 -0.84 0.67 7.54
C LYS A 53 -1.29 -0.03 8.84
N LYS A 54 -0.37 -0.24 9.79
CA LYS A 54 -0.68 -0.83 11.10
C LYS A 54 -1.76 -0.05 11.85
N GLN A 55 -1.66 1.27 11.90
CA GLN A 55 -2.64 2.12 12.59
C GLN A 55 -4.03 2.06 11.92
N ARG A 56 -4.07 2.05 10.58
CA ARG A 56 -5.32 1.88 9.82
C ARG A 56 -5.98 0.53 10.08
N GLU A 57 -5.19 -0.55 10.10
CA GLU A 57 -5.66 -1.90 10.38
C GLU A 57 -6.17 -2.03 11.82
N PHE A 58 -5.43 -1.51 12.80
CA PHE A 58 -5.85 -1.47 14.20
C PHE A 58 -7.23 -0.80 14.36
N TYR A 59 -7.42 0.36 13.73
CA TYR A 59 -8.69 1.09 13.82
C TYR A 59 -9.85 0.37 13.12
N LYS A 60 -9.59 -0.29 11.98
CA LYS A 60 -10.58 -1.14 11.30
C LYS A 60 -10.99 -2.31 12.20
N ASN A 61 -10.02 -2.98 12.81
CA ASN A 61 -10.25 -4.13 13.67
C ASN A 61 -11.02 -3.72 14.94
N ALA A 62 -10.62 -2.63 15.60
CA ALA A 62 -11.32 -2.08 16.75
C ALA A 62 -12.79 -1.77 16.43
N LYS A 63 -13.08 -1.24 15.23
CA LYS A 63 -14.46 -1.01 14.78
C LYS A 63 -15.24 -2.32 14.60
N VAL A 64 -14.64 -3.34 14.01
CA VAL A 64 -15.27 -4.65 13.83
C VAL A 64 -15.56 -5.29 15.19
N VAL A 65 -14.59 -5.30 16.10
CA VAL A 65 -14.75 -5.81 17.47
C VAL A 65 -15.84 -5.05 18.21
N LYS A 66 -15.86 -3.71 18.13
CA LYS A 66 -16.91 -2.90 18.77
C LYS A 66 -18.29 -3.19 18.21
N LYS A 67 -18.41 -3.38 16.88
CA LYS A 67 -19.67 -3.78 16.24
C LYS A 67 -20.12 -5.16 16.71
N TYR A 68 -19.19 -6.12 16.78
CA TYR A 68 -19.46 -7.48 17.24
C TYR A 68 -19.91 -7.50 18.71
N LYS A 69 -19.20 -6.81 19.60
CA LYS A 69 -19.59 -6.68 21.01
C LYS A 69 -21.00 -6.11 21.15
N LYS A 70 -21.32 -5.05 20.40
CA LYS A 70 -22.67 -4.48 20.35
C LYS A 70 -23.74 -5.43 19.81
N SER A 71 -23.41 -6.38 18.94
CA SER A 71 -24.38 -7.38 18.46
C SER A 71 -24.53 -8.56 19.42
N VAL A 72 -23.56 -8.79 20.32
CA VAL A 72 -23.60 -9.87 21.33
C VAL A 72 -24.19 -9.38 22.66
N GLU A 73 -23.93 -8.13 23.05
CA GLU A 73 -24.45 -7.50 24.27
C GLU A 73 -25.99 -7.42 24.40
N PRO A 74 -26.83 -7.34 23.33
CA PRO A 74 -28.29 -7.36 23.51
C PRO A 74 -28.84 -8.68 24.09
N HIS A 75 -28.03 -9.73 24.26
CA HIS A 75 -28.44 -10.97 24.95
C HIS A 75 -28.05 -11.01 26.45
N ASN A 76 -27.28 -10.05 26.97
CA ASN A 76 -26.72 -10.15 28.32
C ASN A 76 -27.19 -9.04 29.30
N HIS A 77 -28.11 -8.17 28.86
CA HIS A 77 -28.68 -7.10 29.69
C HIS A 77 -30.20 -7.21 29.88
N GLN A 78 -30.77 -8.40 29.69
CA GLN A 78 -32.15 -8.71 30.09
C GLN A 78 -32.22 -9.87 31.10
N ASN A 79 -31.35 -9.84 32.12
CA ASN A 79 -31.47 -10.73 33.28
C ASN A 79 -31.54 -9.91 34.57
N HIS A 80 -32.72 -9.37 34.85
CA HIS A 80 -33.28 -9.18 36.20
C HIS A 80 -34.79 -9.50 36.11
N PRO A 81 -35.42 -10.02 37.18
CA PRO A 81 -36.12 -11.29 37.13
C PRO A 81 -37.57 -11.10 37.51
N LEU A 82 -38.49 -11.12 36.55
CA LEU A 82 -39.92 -11.11 36.87
C LEU A 82 -40.70 -11.99 35.91
N THR A 83 -41.23 -13.05 36.52
CA THR A 83 -42.55 -13.64 36.27
C THR A 83 -42.70 -14.55 35.05
N ALA A 84 -42.97 -15.82 35.39
CA ALA A 84 -43.44 -16.87 34.52
C ALA A 84 -44.61 -16.44 33.63
N GLN A 85 -44.56 -16.81 32.35
CA GLN A 85 -45.72 -17.37 31.65
C GLN A 85 -45.26 -18.18 30.44
N ALA A 86 -45.71 -19.43 30.42
CA ALA A 86 -45.57 -20.36 29.32
C ALA A 86 -46.23 -19.80 28.05
N PHE A 87 -45.61 -20.07 26.89
CA PHE A 87 -46.38 -20.29 25.67
C PHE A 87 -45.65 -21.34 24.82
N GLU A 88 -46.42 -22.36 24.48
CA GLU A 88 -46.02 -23.55 23.75
C GLU A 88 -45.76 -23.32 22.26
N GLU A 89 -45.21 -24.38 21.68
CA GLU A 89 -45.02 -24.76 20.29
C GLU A 89 -45.87 -24.04 19.23
N GLY A 90 -45.20 -23.77 18.11
CA GLY A 90 -45.81 -23.38 16.85
C GLY A 90 -44.87 -23.68 15.70
N GLU A 91 -44.84 -24.94 15.28
CA GLU A 91 -44.37 -25.33 13.94
C GLU A 91 -45.19 -24.58 12.89
N ASN A 92 -44.60 -23.58 12.22
CA ASN A 92 -44.90 -23.28 10.82
C ASN A 92 -43.85 -22.32 10.26
N SER A 93 -42.92 -22.80 9.42
CA SER A 93 -42.20 -21.91 8.50
C SER A 93 -42.33 -22.43 7.08
N GLU A 94 -43.52 -22.14 6.55
CA GLU A 94 -43.86 -22.07 5.15
C GLU A 94 -42.73 -21.54 4.25
N SER A 95 -42.42 -22.37 3.26
CA SER A 95 -41.89 -22.07 1.94
C SER A 95 -41.19 -20.71 1.69
N LEU A 96 -39.84 -20.74 1.66
CA LEU A 96 -39.06 -19.68 1.01
C LEU A 96 -39.21 -19.74 -0.54
N PRO A 97 -39.36 -18.60 -1.23
CA PRO A 97 -39.62 -18.57 -2.67
C PRO A 97 -38.38 -19.02 -3.48
N LYS A 98 -38.57 -20.08 -4.29
CA LYS A 98 -37.52 -20.76 -5.10
C LYS A 98 -36.91 -19.90 -6.23
N HIS A 99 -37.34 -18.65 -6.40
CA HIS A 99 -37.00 -17.81 -7.57
C HIS A 99 -35.57 -17.21 -7.56
N ASN A 100 -34.87 -17.21 -6.42
CA ASN A 100 -33.55 -16.55 -6.29
C ASN A 100 -32.32 -17.46 -6.52
N LYS A 101 -32.50 -18.76 -6.77
CA LYS A 101 -31.37 -19.70 -6.90
C LYS A 101 -30.55 -19.48 -8.19
N LYS A 102 -31.19 -19.10 -9.31
CA LYS A 102 -30.50 -18.84 -10.58
C LYS A 102 -29.62 -17.58 -10.54
N LYS A 103 -30.14 -16.48 -9.96
CA LYS A 103 -29.38 -15.23 -9.78
C LYS A 103 -28.18 -15.41 -8.84
N ARG A 104 -28.32 -16.20 -7.75
CA ARG A 104 -27.19 -16.51 -6.86
C ARG A 104 -26.08 -17.32 -7.56
N ARG A 105 -26.41 -18.26 -8.45
CA ARG A 105 -25.40 -19.02 -9.21
C ARG A 105 -24.60 -18.13 -10.16
N GLN A 106 -25.27 -17.24 -10.92
CA GLN A 106 -24.59 -16.26 -11.78
C GLN A 106 -23.68 -15.31 -11.00
N THR A 107 -24.10 -14.83 -9.82
CA THR A 107 -23.22 -13.98 -8.98
C THR A 107 -22.00 -14.71 -8.44
N LEU A 108 -22.10 -16.02 -8.18
CA LEU A 108 -20.98 -16.85 -7.70
C LEU A 108 -20.00 -17.19 -8.83
N GLU A 109 -20.50 -17.42 -10.05
CA GLU A 109 -19.68 -17.60 -11.25
C GLU A 109 -18.92 -16.32 -11.58
N ASN A 110 -19.59 -15.16 -11.60
CA ASN A 110 -18.93 -13.87 -11.80
C ASN A 110 -17.83 -13.58 -10.74
N LEU A 111 -18.08 -13.96 -9.47
CA LEU A 111 -17.09 -13.78 -8.40
C LEU A 111 -15.86 -14.69 -8.58
N LYS A 112 -16.05 -15.91 -9.09
CA LYS A 112 -14.95 -16.83 -9.42
C LYS A 112 -14.12 -16.29 -10.59
N GLU A 113 -14.78 -15.82 -11.65
CA GLU A 113 -14.11 -15.24 -12.82
C GLU A 113 -13.28 -14.00 -12.44
N GLU A 114 -13.79 -13.11 -11.60
CA GLU A 114 -13.02 -11.95 -11.12
C GLU A 114 -11.79 -12.34 -10.30
N SER A 115 -11.89 -13.40 -9.49
CA SER A 115 -10.78 -13.92 -8.69
C SER A 115 -9.68 -14.49 -9.59
N GLU A 116 -10.06 -15.25 -10.61
CA GLU A 116 -9.14 -15.83 -11.59
C GLU A 116 -8.45 -14.75 -12.42
N ARG A 117 -9.20 -13.74 -12.89
CA ARG A 117 -8.62 -12.58 -13.59
C ARG A 117 -7.60 -11.83 -12.73
N LYS A 118 -7.90 -11.57 -11.46
CA LYS A 118 -6.95 -10.95 -10.51
C LYS A 118 -5.71 -11.79 -10.25
N ARG A 119 -5.83 -13.13 -10.32
CA ARG A 119 -4.68 -14.03 -10.17
C ARG A 119 -3.77 -13.96 -11.39
N GLN A 120 -4.35 -13.98 -12.58
CA GLN A 120 -3.61 -13.86 -13.85
C GLN A 120 -2.89 -12.50 -13.97
N GLU A 121 -3.54 -11.40 -13.59
CA GLU A 121 -2.92 -10.06 -13.59
C GLU A 121 -1.73 -10.00 -12.63
N LYS A 122 -1.85 -10.57 -11.43
CA LYS A 122 -0.74 -10.64 -10.47
C LYS A 122 0.41 -11.52 -10.94
N GLU A 123 0.13 -12.61 -11.64
CA GLU A 123 1.16 -13.47 -12.22
C GLU A 123 1.90 -12.76 -13.35
N ARG A 124 1.18 -12.00 -14.20
CA ARG A 124 1.80 -11.13 -15.22
C ARG A 124 2.67 -10.03 -14.61
N GLU A 125 2.17 -9.34 -13.59
CA GLU A 125 2.90 -8.28 -12.91
C GLU A 125 4.18 -8.81 -12.22
N LYS A 126 4.13 -10.03 -11.66
CA LYS A 126 5.32 -10.71 -11.12
C LYS A 126 6.35 -10.98 -12.22
N LEU A 127 5.90 -11.51 -13.36
CA LEU A 127 6.76 -11.85 -14.47
C LEU A 127 7.46 -10.62 -15.07
N GLU A 128 6.72 -9.51 -15.22
CA GLU A 128 7.29 -8.23 -15.67
C GLU A 128 8.32 -7.67 -14.68
N ARG A 129 8.03 -7.74 -13.38
CA ARG A 129 8.98 -7.33 -12.33
C ARG A 129 10.22 -8.19 -12.31
N GLU A 130 10.08 -9.50 -12.44
CA GLU A 130 11.19 -10.44 -12.50
C GLU A 130 12.06 -10.20 -13.73
N ALA A 131 11.46 -9.92 -14.89
CA ALA A 131 12.18 -9.53 -16.10
C ALA A 131 12.97 -8.24 -15.90
N MET A 132 12.37 -7.21 -15.29
CA MET A 132 13.05 -5.95 -14.98
C MET A 132 14.21 -6.15 -14.00
N MET A 133 14.02 -6.99 -12.98
CA MET A 133 15.05 -7.30 -11.99
C MET A 133 16.20 -8.09 -12.62
N LYS A 134 15.91 -9.03 -13.53
CA LYS A 134 16.92 -9.78 -14.26
C LYS A 134 17.76 -8.86 -15.16
N ALA A 135 17.12 -7.97 -15.92
CA ALA A 135 17.81 -6.99 -16.74
C ALA A 135 18.73 -6.07 -15.91
N LYS A 136 18.27 -5.63 -14.72
CA LYS A 136 19.10 -4.85 -13.79
C LYS A 136 20.30 -5.64 -13.27
N LYS A 137 20.11 -6.91 -12.89
CA LYS A 137 21.20 -7.79 -12.43
C LYS A 137 22.25 -7.99 -13.52
N GLU A 138 21.83 -8.30 -14.74
CA GLU A 138 22.73 -8.46 -15.89
C GLU A 138 23.53 -7.18 -16.20
N ALA A 139 22.91 -6.00 -16.05
CA ALA A 139 23.60 -4.72 -16.22
C ALA A 139 24.67 -4.50 -15.14
N ILE A 140 24.36 -4.83 -13.87
CA ILE A 140 25.30 -4.75 -12.75
C ILE A 140 26.47 -5.71 -12.98
N GLU A 141 26.20 -6.97 -13.33
CA GLU A 141 27.23 -7.98 -13.60
C GLU A 141 28.16 -7.55 -14.74
N LYS A 142 27.62 -7.03 -15.84
CA LYS A 142 28.43 -6.49 -16.95
C LYS A 142 29.31 -5.32 -16.49
N ALA A 143 28.79 -4.42 -15.67
CA ALA A 143 29.56 -3.29 -15.12
C ALA A 143 30.66 -3.78 -14.16
N GLU A 144 30.35 -4.76 -13.32
CA GLU A 144 31.32 -5.37 -12.42
C GLU A 144 32.43 -6.12 -13.16
N LEU A 145 32.10 -6.85 -14.23
CA LEU A 145 33.10 -7.51 -15.09
C LEU A 145 34.06 -6.48 -15.70
N LYS A 146 33.53 -5.37 -16.22
CA LYS A 146 34.36 -4.26 -16.72
C LYS A 146 35.25 -3.70 -15.61
N ARG A 147 34.70 -3.45 -14.42
CA ARG A 147 35.46 -2.97 -13.26
C ARG A 147 36.56 -3.95 -12.84
N LYS A 148 36.26 -5.25 -12.80
CA LYS A 148 37.21 -6.32 -12.45
C LYS A 148 38.32 -6.43 -13.49
N ALA A 149 38.01 -6.34 -14.78
CA ALA A 149 39.00 -6.33 -15.85
C ALA A 149 39.94 -5.12 -15.77
N MET A 150 39.39 -3.91 -15.60
CA MET A 150 40.19 -2.71 -15.36
C MET A 150 41.04 -2.83 -14.10
N ARG A 151 40.45 -3.33 -13.01
CA ARG A 151 41.14 -3.59 -11.74
C ARG A 151 42.28 -4.58 -11.90
N GLY A 152 42.07 -5.69 -12.59
CA GLY A 152 43.10 -6.68 -12.90
C GLY A 152 44.27 -6.06 -13.67
N ASN A 153 43.99 -5.21 -14.66
CA ASN A 153 45.01 -4.47 -15.41
C ASN A 153 45.79 -3.49 -14.52
N MET A 154 45.13 -2.81 -13.56
CA MET A 154 45.78 -1.90 -12.62
C MET A 154 46.68 -2.61 -11.60
N PHE A 155 46.31 -3.81 -11.16
CA PHE A 155 47.05 -4.61 -10.17
C PHE A 155 48.05 -5.61 -10.79
N LYS A 156 48.30 -5.55 -12.12
CA LYS A 156 49.38 -6.32 -12.75
C LYS A 156 50.70 -6.00 -12.05
N LYS A 157 51.57 -7.01 -11.91
CA LYS A 157 52.90 -6.86 -11.33
C LYS A 157 53.95 -6.76 -12.43
N THR A 158 55.00 -5.99 -12.20
CA THR A 158 56.20 -5.93 -13.05
C THR A 158 57.02 -7.22 -12.89
N ARG A 159 58.09 -7.39 -13.69
CA ARG A 159 59.01 -8.54 -13.58
C ARG A 159 59.65 -8.69 -12.20
N SER A 160 59.75 -7.60 -11.44
CA SER A 160 60.25 -7.55 -10.05
C SER A 160 59.16 -7.69 -8.99
N GLY A 161 57.89 -7.90 -9.36
CA GLY A 161 56.78 -8.13 -8.43
C GLY A 161 56.08 -6.87 -7.89
N GLN A 162 56.52 -5.67 -8.25
CA GLN A 162 55.85 -4.43 -7.87
C GLN A 162 54.58 -4.21 -8.68
N PRO A 163 53.47 -3.69 -8.09
CA PRO A 163 52.30 -3.32 -8.86
C PRO A 163 52.64 -2.27 -9.93
N VAL A 164 52.35 -2.55 -11.20
CA VAL A 164 52.69 -1.73 -12.36
C VAL A 164 52.18 -0.29 -12.21
N MET A 165 50.97 -0.10 -11.65
CA MET A 165 50.43 1.23 -11.36
C MET A 165 51.24 1.99 -10.31
N LYS A 166 51.62 1.32 -9.19
CA LYS A 166 52.44 1.93 -8.14
C LYS A 166 53.80 2.34 -8.71
N TYR A 167 54.42 1.45 -9.47
CA TYR A 167 55.70 1.68 -10.12
C TYR A 167 55.64 2.84 -11.14
N ARG A 168 54.61 2.88 -11.99
CA ARG A 168 54.42 3.97 -12.96
C ARG A 168 54.20 5.32 -12.29
N ILE A 169 53.34 5.39 -11.26
CA ILE A 169 53.11 6.63 -10.51
C ILE A 169 54.40 7.09 -9.82
N GLN A 170 55.13 6.16 -9.18
CA GLN A 170 56.38 6.48 -8.51
C GLN A 170 57.43 7.01 -9.49
N HIS A 171 57.62 6.39 -10.66
CA HIS A 171 58.55 6.90 -11.67
C HIS A 171 58.12 8.25 -12.27
N ILE A 172 56.83 8.52 -12.42
CA ILE A 172 56.35 9.84 -12.84
C ILE A 172 56.68 10.87 -11.74
N LEU A 173 56.43 10.55 -10.47
CA LEU A 173 56.72 11.45 -9.34
C LEU A 173 58.23 11.69 -9.17
N ASP A 174 59.05 10.63 -9.26
CA ASP A 174 60.51 10.72 -9.17
C ASP A 174 61.05 11.56 -10.35
N GLY A 175 60.54 11.35 -11.57
CA GLY A 175 60.93 12.16 -12.74
C GLY A 175 60.54 13.63 -12.63
N LEU A 176 59.39 13.94 -12.01
CA LEU A 176 59.00 15.32 -11.71
C LEU A 176 59.90 15.95 -10.63
N LEU A 177 60.16 15.22 -9.54
CA LEU A 177 61.06 15.66 -8.47
C LEU A 177 62.51 15.87 -8.96
N ASP A 178 62.99 15.01 -9.85
CA ASP A 178 64.32 15.12 -10.45
C ASP A 178 64.38 16.25 -11.50
N SER A 179 63.25 16.57 -12.13
CA SER A 179 63.12 17.74 -13.02
C SER A 179 63.04 19.07 -12.27
N GLU A 180 62.49 19.09 -11.05
CA GLU A 180 62.45 20.28 -10.18
C GLU A 180 63.80 20.54 -9.47
N LYS A 181 64.65 19.52 -9.35
CA LYS A 181 65.99 19.61 -8.74
C LYS A 181 67.11 19.97 -9.73
N LYS A 182 66.80 20.05 -11.02
CA LYS A 182 67.69 20.56 -12.07
C LYS A 182 67.37 22.02 -12.36
#